data_AF-A0A923BIV8-F1
#
_entry.id   AF-A0A923BIV8-F1
#
_cell.length_a   1.000
_cell.length_b   1.000
_cell.length_c   1.000
_cell.angle_alpha   90.00
_cell.angle_beta   90.00
_cell.angle_gamma   90.00
#
_symmetry.space_group_name_H-M   'P 1'
#
loop_
_entity.id
_entity.type
_entity.pdbx_description
1 polymer ?
#
loop_
_entity_poly.entity_id
_entity_poly.type
_entity_poly.pdbx_seq_one_letter_code
_entity_poly.pdbx_strand_id
1 'polypeptide(L)'
;MRPSNRPAYAFLLVAIQASTAQAGMPSPLPIEVPRVFQLSTPALERFQTISFFLFIFAVCAATVMFLWNYLQRDFPRLPRLTFGRAAAGVFLWGLLFVIVLTMISGARELMTPRAWEQRGYTYQIAEPPASAVDEPTTVSNDEAGP
;
A
#
# COMPACT_ATOMS: atom_id res chain seq x y z
N MET A 1 -6.87 -43.18 -19.09
CA MET A 1 -6.57 -41.73 -19.21
C MET A 1 -7.49 -40.94 -18.29
N ARG A 2 -6.96 -40.36 -17.20
CA ARG A 2 -7.61 -39.36 -16.36
C ARG A 2 -6.52 -38.37 -15.94
N PRO A 3 -6.52 -37.11 -16.40
CA PRO A 3 -5.61 -36.13 -15.86
C PRO A 3 -6.09 -35.69 -14.47
N SER A 4 -5.12 -35.66 -13.56
CA SER A 4 -5.20 -35.33 -12.15
C SER A 4 -5.48 -33.83 -11.95
N ASN A 5 -6.60 -33.49 -11.31
CA ASN A 5 -6.92 -32.14 -10.87
C ASN A 5 -6.50 -31.96 -9.41
N ARG A 6 -5.28 -31.45 -9.16
CA ARG A 6 -4.94 -30.77 -7.90
C ARG A 6 -3.83 -29.73 -8.13
N PRO A 7 -4.19 -28.44 -8.20
CA PRO A 7 -3.33 -27.44 -7.55
C PRO A 7 -4.14 -26.26 -7.02
N ALA A 8 -4.15 -25.99 -5.70
CA ALA A 8 -4.61 -24.67 -5.23
C ALA A 8 -4.30 -24.30 -3.78
N TYR A 9 -4.12 -25.25 -2.86
CA TYR A 9 -4.18 -24.88 -1.43
C TYR A 9 -2.84 -24.79 -0.71
N ALA A 10 -1.71 -25.11 -1.35
CA ALA A 10 -0.40 -25.07 -0.70
C ALA A 10 0.28 -23.70 -0.70
N PHE A 11 -0.28 -22.70 -1.41
CA PHE A 11 0.35 -21.37 -1.54
C PHE A 11 -0.25 -20.28 -0.62
N LEU A 12 -1.17 -20.65 0.27
CA LEU A 12 -1.90 -19.69 1.10
C LEU A 12 -1.27 -19.40 2.48
N LEU A 13 -0.04 -19.86 2.79
CA LEU A 13 0.49 -19.77 4.17
C LEU A 13 1.96 -19.33 4.33
N VAL A 14 2.57 -18.59 3.38
CA VAL A 14 3.99 -18.18 3.52
C VAL A 14 4.24 -16.66 3.47
N ALA A 15 3.22 -15.80 3.37
CA ALA A 15 3.43 -14.35 3.16
C ALA A 15 3.10 -13.43 4.35
N ILE A 16 3.08 -13.92 5.60
CA ILE A 16 2.76 -13.09 6.80
C ILE A 16 3.98 -12.92 7.72
N GLN A 17 5.18 -12.66 7.20
CA GLN A 17 6.32 -12.29 8.05
C GLN A 17 7.23 -11.27 7.34
N ALA A 18 6.81 -10.02 7.32
CA ALA A 18 7.71 -8.88 7.12
C ALA A 18 7.14 -7.65 7.81
N SER A 19 7.31 -7.58 9.13
CA SER A 19 7.06 -6.37 9.90
C SER A 19 8.17 -6.21 10.93
N THR A 20 9.35 -5.81 10.46
CA THR A 20 10.33 -5.13 11.30
C THR A 20 10.09 -3.62 11.15
N ALA A 21 9.22 -3.09 12.01
CA ALA A 21 9.12 -1.66 12.24
C ALA A 21 10.39 -1.21 12.96
N GLN A 22 11.39 -0.78 12.20
CA GLN A 22 12.60 -0.18 12.77
C GLN A 22 12.36 1.32 12.98
N ALA A 23 12.00 1.68 14.21
CA ALA A 23 11.85 3.07 14.64
C ALA A 23 13.19 3.81 14.60
N GLY A 24 13.18 5.01 14.03
CA GLY A 24 14.37 5.83 13.81
C GLY A 24 14.90 6.50 15.07
N MET A 25 16.21 6.40 15.27
CA MET A 25 17.06 7.48 15.82
C MET A 25 18.43 7.43 15.15
N PRO A 26 18.73 8.29 14.16
CA PRO A 26 20.12 8.54 13.75
C PRO A 26 20.74 9.58 14.69
N SER A 27 21.85 9.23 15.34
CA SER A 27 22.69 10.17 16.11
C SER A 27 24.18 9.94 15.77
N PRO A 28 25.06 10.95 15.97
CA PRO A 28 25.70 11.62 14.86
C PRO A 28 27.21 11.35 14.70
N LEU A 29 27.69 11.80 13.54
CA LEU A 29 29.06 12.12 13.10
C LEU A 29 29.85 11.03 12.35
N PRO A 30 30.24 11.31 11.08
CA PRO A 30 31.17 10.51 10.32
C PRO A 30 32.61 10.92 10.67
N ILE A 31 33.34 10.05 11.34
CA ILE A 31 34.80 10.12 11.38
C ILE A 31 35.26 8.81 10.74
N GLU A 32 36.14 8.93 9.75
CA GLU A 32 36.72 7.87 8.90
C GLU A 32 36.00 7.61 7.56
N VAL A 33 36.45 8.38 6.56
CA VAL A 33 36.37 8.03 5.15
C VAL A 33 37.62 7.17 4.86
N PRO A 34 37.49 5.86 4.57
CA PRO A 34 37.75 5.44 3.20
C PRO A 34 37.01 4.14 2.82
N ARG A 35 35.70 4.15 2.58
CA ARG A 35 35.01 2.96 2.04
C ARG A 35 33.86 3.28 1.08
N VAL A 36 34.20 3.93 -0.03
CA VAL A 36 33.32 4.09 -1.21
C VAL A 36 33.02 2.77 -1.94
N PHE A 37 33.66 1.66 -1.56
CA PHE A 37 33.44 0.32 -2.16
C PHE A 37 32.91 -0.73 -1.20
N GLN A 38 32.68 -0.41 0.08
CA GLN A 38 31.90 -1.32 0.92
C GLN A 38 30.46 -0.90 0.83
N LEU A 39 29.61 -1.81 0.34
CA LEU A 39 28.16 -1.64 0.40
C LEU A 39 27.83 -1.30 1.85
N SER A 40 27.49 -0.04 2.09
CA SER A 40 26.98 0.39 3.38
C SER A 40 25.82 -0.54 3.72
N THR A 41 25.74 -1.02 4.96
CA THR A 41 24.63 -1.86 5.45
C THR A 41 23.25 -1.38 4.97
N PRO A 42 22.93 -0.05 4.96
CA PRO A 42 21.68 0.44 4.38
C PRO A 42 21.56 0.29 2.85
N ALA A 43 22.65 0.31 2.10
CA ALA A 43 22.61 0.05 0.66
C ALA A 43 22.32 -1.42 0.37
N LEU A 44 22.92 -2.35 1.13
CA LEU A 44 22.67 -3.79 0.99
C LEU A 44 21.18 -4.13 1.21
N GLU A 45 20.56 -3.55 2.25
CA GLU A 45 19.14 -3.73 2.56
C GLU A 45 18.21 -3.22 1.44
N ARG A 46 18.56 -2.06 0.84
CA ARG A 46 17.82 -1.51 -0.31
C ARG A 46 17.94 -2.41 -1.52
N PHE A 47 19.14 -2.92 -1.82
CA PHE A 47 19.35 -3.85 -2.93
C PHE A 47 18.53 -5.12 -2.74
N GLN A 48 18.53 -5.72 -1.55
CA GLN A 48 17.71 -6.90 -1.26
C GLN A 48 16.22 -6.62 -1.48
N THR A 49 15.73 -5.47 -1.02
CA THR A 49 14.33 -5.06 -1.22
C THR A 49 13.99 -4.90 -2.71
N ILE A 50 14.86 -4.23 -3.46
CA ILE A 50 14.70 -4.03 -4.91
C ILE A 50 14.71 -5.38 -5.64
N SER A 51 15.64 -6.28 -5.30
CA SER A 51 15.73 -7.61 -5.90
C SER A 51 14.48 -8.45 -5.61
N PHE A 52 13.98 -8.43 -4.37
CA PHE A 52 12.74 -9.13 -4.01
C PHE A 52 11.53 -8.59 -4.77
N PHE A 53 11.41 -7.26 -4.86
CA PHE A 53 10.35 -6.61 -5.63
C PHE A 53 10.41 -6.99 -7.11
N LEU A 54 11.59 -6.91 -7.73
CA LEU A 54 11.79 -7.31 -9.12
C LEU A 54 11.51 -8.79 -9.36
N PHE A 55 11.86 -9.65 -8.40
CA PHE A 55 11.56 -11.08 -8.47
C PHE A 55 10.05 -11.33 -8.48
N ILE A 56 9.30 -10.74 -7.54
CA ILE A 56 7.83 -10.86 -7.51
C ILE A 56 7.22 -10.29 -8.79
N PHE A 57 7.69 -9.13 -9.25
CA PHE A 57 7.21 -8.53 -10.50
C PHE A 57 7.44 -9.46 -11.69
N ALA A 58 8.62 -10.08 -11.78
CA ALA A 58 8.93 -11.05 -12.84
C ALA A 58 8.04 -12.29 -12.75
N VAL A 59 7.75 -12.80 -11.55
CA VAL A 59 6.82 -13.94 -11.34
C VAL A 59 5.40 -13.57 -11.78
N CYS A 60 4.92 -12.37 -11.45
CA CYS A 60 3.61 -11.88 -11.91
C CYS A 60 3.57 -11.76 -13.44
N ALA A 61 4.57 -11.14 -14.05
CA ALA A 61 4.67 -11.00 -15.51
C ALA A 61 4.74 -12.38 -16.20
N ALA A 62 5.51 -13.32 -15.65
CA ALA A 62 5.58 -14.69 -16.14
C ALA A 62 4.21 -15.38 -16.04
N THR A 63 3.48 -15.22 -14.94
CA THR A 63 2.14 -15.80 -14.76
C THR A 63 1.17 -15.28 -15.81
N VAL A 64 1.17 -13.97 -16.08
CA VAL A 64 0.34 -13.36 -17.14
C VAL A 64 0.74 -13.90 -18.52
N MET A 65 2.05 -14.00 -18.79
CA MET A 65 2.56 -14.59 -20.03
C MET A 65 2.10 -16.05 -20.20
N PHE A 66 2.23 -16.87 -19.16
CA PHE A 66 1.82 -18.27 -19.17
C PHE A 66 0.31 -18.40 -19.37
N LEU A 67 -0.48 -17.60 -18.67
CA LEU A 67 -1.94 -17.61 -18.80
C LEU A 67 -2.38 -17.18 -20.21
N TRP A 68 -1.74 -16.15 -20.77
CA TRP A 68 -2.02 -15.71 -22.13
C TRP A 68 -1.64 -16.78 -23.17
N ASN A 69 -0.45 -17.35 -23.05
CA ASN A 69 0.00 -18.40 -23.96
C ASN A 69 -0.78 -19.70 -23.79
N TYR A 70 -1.33 -19.97 -22.60
CA TYR A 70 -2.29 -21.05 -22.37
C TYR A 70 -3.59 -20.78 -23.12
N LEU A 71 -4.17 -19.58 -22.98
CA LEU A 71 -5.41 -19.19 -23.66
C LEU A 71 -5.26 -19.10 -25.19
N GLN A 72 -4.07 -18.76 -25.67
CA GLN A 72 -3.73 -18.76 -27.10
C GLN A 72 -3.84 -20.16 -27.73
N ARG A 73 -3.73 -21.24 -26.94
CA ARG A 73 -3.92 -22.61 -27.46
C ARG A 73 -5.34 -22.84 -27.96
N ASP A 74 -6.32 -22.20 -27.33
CA ASP A 74 -7.73 -22.35 -27.67
C ASP A 74 -8.18 -21.35 -28.76
N PHE A 75 -7.45 -20.24 -28.93
CA PHE A 75 -7.76 -19.20 -29.92
C PHE A 75 -6.56 -18.92 -30.85
N PRO A 76 -6.47 -19.61 -32.01
CA PRO A 76 -5.32 -19.50 -32.93
C PRO A 76 -5.18 -18.12 -33.60
N ARG A 77 -6.14 -17.21 -33.43
CA ARG A 77 -6.06 -15.82 -33.89
C ARG A 77 -5.26 -14.88 -32.98
N LEU A 78 -4.87 -15.31 -31.77
CA LEU A 78 -4.19 -14.45 -30.81
C LEU A 78 -2.66 -14.42 -31.06
N PRO A 79 -2.02 -13.24 -31.04
CA PRO A 79 -0.58 -13.12 -31.15
C PRO A 79 0.14 -13.67 -29.92
N ARG A 80 1.25 -14.38 -30.14
CA ARG A 80 2.11 -14.92 -29.07
C ARG A 80 2.69 -13.78 -28.23
N LEU A 81 2.50 -13.84 -26.92
CA LEU A 81 3.07 -12.85 -26.00
C LEU A 81 4.50 -13.25 -25.63
N THR A 82 5.46 -12.37 -25.90
CA THR A 82 6.83 -12.49 -25.37
C THR A 82 6.89 -11.94 -23.95
N PHE A 83 7.88 -12.37 -23.15
CA PHE A 83 8.04 -11.91 -21.76
C PHE A 83 8.08 -10.37 -21.64
N GLY A 84 8.78 -9.68 -22.55
CA GLY A 84 8.83 -8.22 -22.57
C GLY A 84 7.46 -7.57 -22.76
N ARG A 85 6.57 -8.16 -23.58
CA ARG A 85 5.21 -7.67 -23.77
C ARG A 85 4.32 -7.93 -22.55
N ALA A 86 4.50 -9.08 -21.90
CA ALA A 86 3.82 -9.40 -20.64
C ALA A 86 4.23 -8.43 -19.53
N ALA A 87 5.54 -8.20 -19.35
CA ALA A 87 6.08 -7.28 -18.37
C ALA A 87 5.62 -5.84 -18.63
N ALA A 88 5.66 -5.38 -19.88
CA ALA A 88 5.14 -4.06 -20.25
C ALA A 88 3.63 -3.94 -19.98
N GLY A 89 2.86 -4.99 -20.27
CA GLY A 89 1.43 -5.04 -19.98
C GLY A 89 1.15 -4.93 -18.47
N VAL A 90 1.82 -5.74 -17.65
CA VAL A 90 1.68 -5.69 -16.18
C VAL A 90 2.11 -4.33 -15.63
N PHE A 91 3.21 -3.78 -16.12
CA PHE A 91 3.70 -2.46 -15.70
C PHE A 91 2.71 -1.35 -16.05
N LEU A 92 2.21 -1.33 -17.29
CA LEU A 92 1.23 -0.34 -17.75
C LEU A 92 -0.09 -0.45 -16.98
N TRP A 93 -0.52 -1.68 -16.69
CA TRP A 93 -1.73 -1.94 -15.91
C TRP A 93 -1.57 -1.48 -14.45
N GLY A 94 -0.40 -1.73 -13.85
CA GLY A 94 -0.05 -1.20 -12.54
C GLY A 94 -0.03 0.33 -12.51
N LEU A 95 0.56 0.98 -13.53
CA LEU A 95 0.59 2.44 -13.64
C LEU A 95 -0.83 3.03 -13.77
N LEU A 96 -1.68 2.41 -14.59
CA LEU A 96 -3.07 2.80 -14.72
C LEU A 96 -3.79 2.71 -13.36
N PHE A 97 -3.57 1.63 -12.61
CA PHE A 97 -4.16 1.45 -11.29
C PHE A 97 -3.69 2.52 -10.29
N VAL A 98 -2.40 2.86 -10.30
CA VAL A 98 -1.85 3.95 -9.48
C VAL A 98 -2.52 5.29 -9.81
N ILE A 99 -2.70 5.61 -11.10
CA ILE A 99 -3.41 6.82 -11.54
C ILE A 99 -4.84 6.82 -11.01
N VAL A 100 -5.57 5.71 -11.16
CA VAL A 100 -6.96 5.60 -10.68
C VAL A 100 -7.04 5.76 -9.17
N LEU A 101 -6.20 5.06 -8.41
CA LEU A 101 -6.17 5.19 -6.95
C LEU A 101 -5.84 6.62 -6.50
N THR A 102 -4.92 7.28 -7.19
CA THR A 102 -4.56 8.68 -6.93
C THR A 102 -5.76 9.61 -7.16
N MET A 103 -6.51 9.40 -8.26
CA MET A 103 -7.72 10.16 -8.54
C MET A 103 -8.84 9.90 -7.53
N ILE A 104 -9.00 8.66 -7.05
CA ILE A 104 -9.98 8.33 -6.00
C ILE A 104 -9.60 9.01 -4.68
N SER A 105 -8.30 9.01 -4.31
CA SER A 105 -7.82 9.72 -3.12
C SER A 105 -8.05 11.23 -3.24
N GLY A 106 -7.70 11.82 -4.39
CA GLY A 106 -7.94 13.25 -4.64
C GLY A 106 -9.42 13.63 -4.63
N ALA A 107 -10.30 12.77 -5.17
CA ALA A 107 -11.75 12.99 -5.11
C ALA A 107 -12.28 12.93 -3.67
N ARG A 108 -11.77 12.02 -2.83
CA ARG A 108 -12.14 11.99 -1.41
C ARG A 108 -11.72 13.27 -0.67
N GLU A 109 -10.53 13.78 -0.95
CA GLU A 109 -10.05 15.04 -0.35
C GLU A 109 -10.93 16.24 -0.75
N LEU A 110 -11.46 16.26 -1.98
CA LEU A 110 -12.42 17.28 -2.43
C LEU A 110 -13.83 17.11 -1.83
N MET A 111 -14.23 15.88 -1.51
CA MET A 111 -15.56 15.59 -0.94
C MET A 111 -15.62 15.77 0.58
N THR A 112 -14.49 15.91 1.27
CA THR A 112 -14.39 16.41 2.66
C THR A 112 -13.78 17.82 2.71
N PRO A 113 -14.45 18.83 2.13
CA PRO A 113 -14.00 20.20 2.32
C PRO A 113 -14.12 20.51 3.82
N ARG A 114 -13.02 20.96 4.44
CA ARG A 114 -12.86 21.28 5.88
C ARG A 114 -12.39 20.18 6.85
N ALA A 115 -11.78 19.09 6.40
CA ALA A 115 -11.09 18.18 7.34
C ALA A 115 -9.88 18.84 8.03
N TRP A 116 -9.28 19.85 7.40
CA TRP A 116 -8.13 20.59 7.91
C TRP A 116 -8.45 22.08 7.93
N GLU A 117 -8.50 22.68 9.13
CA GLU A 117 -8.61 24.13 9.30
C GLU A 117 -7.26 24.66 9.79
N GLN A 118 -6.78 25.73 9.15
CA GLN A 118 -5.53 26.39 9.53
C GLN A 118 -5.80 27.25 10.78
N ARG A 119 -5.33 26.79 11.95
CA ARG A 119 -5.36 27.58 13.19
C ARG A 119 -3.97 28.13 13.47
N GLY A 120 -3.74 29.40 13.12
CA GLY A 120 -2.44 30.05 13.29
C GLY A 120 -1.37 29.48 12.35
N TYR A 121 -0.26 28.96 12.89
CA TYR A 121 0.88 28.40 12.11
C TYR A 121 0.80 26.89 11.86
N THR A 122 -0.25 26.20 12.34
CA THR A 122 -0.39 24.75 12.20
C THR A 122 -1.78 24.39 11.68
N TYR A 123 -1.88 23.25 11.00
CA TYR A 123 -3.14 22.69 10.53
C TYR A 123 -3.68 21.72 11.58
N GLN A 124 -4.92 21.93 12.03
CA GLN A 124 -5.60 21.04 12.96
C GLN A 124 -6.81 20.41 12.28
N ILE A 125 -7.12 19.17 12.67
CA ILE A 125 -8.33 18.49 12.21
C ILE A 125 -9.52 19.17 12.89
N ALA A 126 -10.56 19.53 12.12
CA ALA A 126 -11.74 20.17 12.68
C ALA A 126 -12.44 19.19 13.65
N GLU A 127 -12.40 19.50 14.95
CA GLU A 127 -13.10 18.72 15.97
C GLU A 127 -14.61 18.84 15.72
N PRO A 128 -15.37 17.74 15.73
CA PRO A 128 -16.82 17.82 15.69
C PRO A 128 -17.29 18.69 16.86
N PRO A 129 -18.31 19.55 16.70
CA PRO A 129 -18.81 20.33 17.81
C PRO A 129 -19.21 19.36 18.92
N ALA A 130 -18.49 19.43 20.04
CA ALA A 130 -18.90 18.82 21.27
C ALA A 130 -20.33 19.30 21.53
N SER A 131 -21.27 18.38 21.40
CA SER A 131 -22.53 18.28 22.12
C SER A 131 -23.01 19.59 22.76
N ALA A 132 -24.21 20.13 22.49
CA ALA A 132 -25.49 19.48 22.84
C ALA A 132 -25.51 18.71 24.19
N VAL A 133 -24.54 18.94 25.08
CA VAL A 133 -24.45 18.44 26.45
C VAL A 133 -23.92 19.61 27.28
N ASP A 134 -24.82 20.54 27.58
CA ASP A 134 -24.81 21.40 28.76
C ASP A 134 -26.15 22.14 28.78
N GLU A 135 -27.23 21.39 28.95
CA GLU A 135 -28.43 21.92 29.57
C GLU A 135 -28.36 21.51 31.05
N PRO A 136 -27.97 22.41 31.97
CA PRO A 136 -28.18 22.17 33.38
C PRO A 136 -29.67 22.35 33.66
N THR A 137 -30.47 21.30 33.45
CA THR A 137 -31.74 21.15 34.14
C THR A 137 -31.43 20.88 35.62
N THR A 138 -31.02 21.92 36.34
CA THR A 138 -31.15 21.93 37.80
C THR A 138 -32.63 21.93 38.11
N VAL A 139 -33.10 20.74 38.43
CA VAL A 139 -34.39 20.44 39.02
C VAL A 139 -34.64 21.40 40.18
N SER A 140 -35.72 22.16 40.07
CA SER A 140 -36.33 22.95 41.14
C SER A 140 -36.73 22.02 42.29
N ASN A 141 -36.00 22.05 43.40
CA ASN A 141 -36.47 21.51 44.68
C ASN A 141 -37.26 22.61 45.41
N ASP A 142 -38.52 22.75 45.02
CA ASP A 142 -39.56 23.28 45.89
C ASP A 142 -40.07 22.12 46.74
N GLU A 143 -39.60 21.95 47.98
CA GLU A 143 -40.39 21.24 48.99
C GLU A 143 -40.09 21.70 50.43
N ALA A 144 -41.08 22.44 50.96
CA ALA A 144 -41.63 22.42 52.31
C ALA A 144 -40.75 22.77 53.52
N GLY A 145 -41.08 23.91 54.13
CA GLY A 145 -40.76 24.23 55.52
C GLY A 145 -41.68 23.51 56.53
N PRO A 146 -41.44 23.75 57.81
CA PRO A 146 -42.50 23.91 58.82
C PRO A 146 -42.65 25.36 59.29
#